data_AF-A0A9N8W301-F1
#
_entry.id   AF-A0A9N8W301-F1
#
_cell.length_a   1.000
_cell.length_b   1.000
_cell.length_c   1.000
_cell.angle_alpha   90.00
_cell.angle_beta   90.00
_cell.angle_gamma   90.00
#
_symmetry.space_group_name_H-M   'P 1'
#
loop_
_entity.id
_entity.type
_entity.pdbx_description
1 polymer ?
#
loop_
_entity_poly.entity_id
_entity_poly.type
_entity_poly.pdbx_seq_one_letter_code
_entity_poly.pdbx_strand_id
1 'polypeptide(L)'
;MGLTGVEERIMTDDRHDSNLGRFANSLSNNVSQYEGQSSSAYQRQQEQGICNSKTDSFIRFGSHIVLKHNATGQLLSSHPVNYRAGSKQQEVFACCWPPDEGHYWIILPAFGEKRKVADVISYNTPVRLRHKITRRNLHSHSDVASPKTNQQEVTCFGDDQISDINDNWLVQRHSYTNNYDNSGYWMVNDVITLRHIQTGATLHSHNITLYDDLQEVTCFGPGHEDNDKWSVEIVDFP
;
A
#
# COMPACT_ATOMS: atom_id res chain seq x y z
N MET A 1 -55.44 -46.61 -18.27
CA MET A 1 -55.57 -47.36 -17.01
C MET A 1 -54.67 -46.65 -16.01
N GLY A 2 -55.15 -45.77 -15.13
CA GLY A 2 -56.03 -46.02 -13.97
C GLY A 2 -55.13 -45.96 -12.72
N LEU A 3 -54.93 -44.78 -12.10
CA LEU A 3 -55.67 -44.22 -10.94
C LEU A 3 -55.62 -45.09 -9.67
N THR A 4 -55.00 -44.54 -8.61
CA THR A 4 -55.48 -44.38 -7.20
C THR A 4 -54.45 -43.44 -6.52
N GLY A 5 -54.72 -42.34 -5.81
CA GLY A 5 -55.95 -41.76 -5.28
C GLY A 5 -56.11 -42.07 -3.79
N VAL A 6 -55.70 -41.16 -2.90
CA VAL A 6 -56.44 -40.83 -1.66
C VAL A 6 -56.12 -39.40 -1.19
N GLU A 7 -57.19 -38.66 -0.91
CA GLU A 7 -57.29 -37.28 -0.43
C GLU A 7 -57.44 -37.20 1.11
N GLU A 8 -57.69 -35.96 1.57
CA GLU A 8 -58.40 -35.51 2.78
C GLU A 8 -57.51 -34.97 3.92
N ARG A 9 -57.83 -33.87 4.62
CA ARG A 9 -58.96 -32.91 4.57
C ARG A 9 -58.59 -31.65 5.38
N ILE A 10 -59.31 -30.59 5.05
CA ILE A 10 -59.42 -29.27 5.70
C ILE A 10 -60.16 -29.37 7.05
N MET A 11 -59.90 -28.46 7.99
CA MET A 11 -60.92 -27.75 8.80
C MET A 11 -60.28 -26.56 9.56
N THR A 12 -60.89 -25.40 9.31
CA THR A 12 -60.71 -24.06 9.89
C THR A 12 -61.42 -23.94 11.25
N ASP A 13 -61.05 -22.94 12.07
CA ASP A 13 -62.04 -22.31 12.98
C ASP A 13 -61.81 -20.79 13.09
N ASP A 14 -62.88 -20.08 12.74
CA ASP A 14 -63.15 -18.64 12.82
C ASP A 14 -63.69 -18.30 14.20
N ARG A 15 -63.38 -17.12 14.78
CA ARG A 15 -64.27 -16.23 15.59
C ARG A 15 -63.58 -14.85 15.69
N HIS A 16 -64.18 -13.67 15.55
CA HIS A 16 -65.55 -13.15 15.35
C HIS A 16 -65.38 -11.73 14.75
N ASP A 17 -66.13 -11.35 13.71
CA ASP A 17 -67.33 -10.49 13.74
C ASP A 17 -67.05 -9.03 14.21
N SER A 18 -67.46 -7.93 13.59
CA SER A 18 -68.46 -7.65 12.55
C SER A 18 -68.33 -6.20 12.02
N ASN A 19 -68.61 -6.03 10.73
CA ASN A 19 -69.22 -4.90 10.00
C ASN A 19 -69.13 -3.46 10.52
N LEU A 20 -68.76 -2.53 9.61
CA LEU A 20 -69.73 -1.67 8.90
C LEU A 20 -68.99 -0.69 7.97
N GLY A 21 -69.25 -0.80 6.67
CA GLY A 21 -68.94 0.27 5.73
C GLY A 21 -69.92 1.44 5.89
N ARG A 22 -69.44 2.67 5.64
CA ARG A 22 -70.11 3.76 4.90
C ARG A 22 -69.30 5.06 5.08
N PHE A 23 -69.48 5.92 4.07
CA PHE A 23 -69.19 7.36 4.03
C PHE A 23 -67.93 7.79 3.28
N ALA A 24 -68.22 8.21 2.05
CA ALA A 24 -67.43 9.11 1.24
C ALA A 24 -67.26 10.49 1.88
N ASN A 25 -66.21 11.17 1.43
CA ASN A 25 -65.99 12.61 1.28
C ASN A 25 -66.15 13.55 2.48
N SER A 26 -65.07 14.32 2.67
CA SER A 26 -64.89 15.60 3.40
C SER A 26 -63.84 15.39 4.48
N LEU A 27 -62.60 15.87 4.32
CA LEU A 27 -62.27 17.29 4.45
C LEU A 27 -60.96 17.61 3.72
N SER A 28 -61.02 18.65 2.88
CA SER A 28 -59.88 19.48 2.51
C SER A 28 -59.24 20.14 3.74
N ASN A 29 -57.96 20.52 3.56
CA ASN A 29 -57.13 21.40 4.40
C ASN A 29 -56.14 20.66 5.32
N ASN A 30 -54.92 20.46 4.82
CA ASN A 30 -53.77 21.27 5.26
C ASN A 30 -52.51 20.82 4.51
N VAL A 31 -52.30 21.41 3.34
CA VAL A 31 -50.95 21.60 2.81
C VAL A 31 -50.37 22.77 3.59
N SER A 32 -49.45 22.51 4.50
CA SER A 32 -48.25 23.31 4.76
C SER A 32 -47.61 22.90 6.08
N GLN A 33 -46.28 22.95 6.05
CA GLN A 33 -45.34 22.86 7.16
C GLN A 33 -44.60 21.52 7.29
N TYR A 34 -43.28 21.64 7.03
CA TYR A 34 -42.19 20.72 7.35
C TYR A 34 -41.75 19.70 6.29
N GLU A 35 -41.70 20.10 5.02
CA GLU A 35 -40.55 19.71 4.17
C GLU A 35 -39.43 20.73 4.38
N GLY A 36 -38.21 20.24 4.63
CA GLY A 36 -36.99 21.05 4.57
C GLY A 36 -36.41 21.45 5.93
N GLN A 37 -35.82 20.49 6.66
CA GLN A 37 -34.79 20.77 7.66
C GLN A 37 -34.13 19.47 8.16
N SER A 38 -33.23 18.87 7.35
CA SER A 38 -32.14 18.00 7.90
C SER A 38 -31.05 17.58 6.89
N SER A 39 -30.71 18.39 5.88
CA SER A 39 -29.50 18.10 5.05
C SER A 39 -28.34 19.04 5.33
N SER A 40 -28.59 20.24 5.85
CA SER A 40 -27.56 21.28 5.93
C SER A 40 -26.63 21.18 7.14
N ALA A 41 -26.97 20.45 8.21
CA ALA A 41 -26.06 20.22 9.34
C ALA A 41 -25.10 19.05 9.07
N TYR A 42 -25.59 18.01 8.38
CA TYR A 42 -24.77 16.87 7.92
C TYR A 42 -23.84 17.27 6.77
N GLN A 43 -24.26 18.20 5.90
CA GLN A 43 -23.41 18.76 4.85
C GLN A 43 -22.42 19.81 5.38
N ARG A 44 -22.73 20.54 6.47
CA ARG A 44 -21.80 21.53 7.06
C ARG A 44 -20.69 20.93 7.92
N GLN A 45 -20.79 19.66 8.33
CA GLN A 45 -19.68 18.94 8.99
C GLN A 45 -18.72 18.28 8.00
N GLN A 46 -19.05 18.19 6.71
CA GLN A 46 -18.14 17.71 5.66
C GLN A 46 -17.35 18.83 4.97
N GLU A 47 -17.64 20.10 5.26
CA GLU A 47 -16.97 21.26 4.67
C GLU A 47 -15.90 21.88 5.59
N GLN A 48 -15.60 21.27 6.75
CA GLN A 48 -14.49 21.68 7.64
C GLN A 48 -13.43 20.59 7.84
N GLY A 49 -13.13 19.86 6.75
CA GLY A 49 -12.00 18.93 6.68
C GLY A 49 -11.40 18.79 5.29
N ILE A 50 -11.87 19.55 4.29
CA ILE A 50 -11.30 19.52 2.94
C ILE A 50 -10.20 20.58 2.85
N CYS A 51 -9.08 20.29 3.52
CA CYS A 51 -7.77 20.75 3.06
C CYS A 51 -7.09 19.64 2.23
N ASN A 52 -7.85 18.91 1.39
CA ASN A 52 -7.24 18.27 0.21
C ASN A 52 -7.09 19.33 -0.88
N SER A 53 -6.26 20.35 -0.59
CA SER A 53 -5.53 20.98 -1.68
C SER A 53 -4.77 19.86 -2.40
N LYS A 54 -4.73 19.90 -3.73
CA LYS A 54 -3.81 19.11 -4.57
C LYS A 54 -2.35 19.44 -4.24
N THR A 55 -1.92 19.26 -3.00
CA THR A 55 -0.54 19.42 -2.57
C THR A 55 0.17 18.11 -2.88
N ASP A 56 0.84 18.11 -4.04
CA ASP A 56 1.97 17.26 -4.41
C ASP A 56 1.84 15.75 -4.18
N SER A 57 1.21 15.06 -5.15
CA SER A 57 1.38 13.59 -5.31
C SER A 57 2.80 13.19 -5.72
N PHE A 58 3.74 14.13 -5.89
CA PHE A 58 5.09 13.87 -6.32
C PHE A 58 5.98 13.43 -5.16
N ILE A 59 6.77 12.38 -5.39
CA ILE A 59 7.81 11.99 -4.45
C ILE A 59 9.02 12.92 -4.62
N ARG A 60 9.54 13.39 -3.49
CA ARG A 60 10.62 14.37 -3.41
C ARG A 60 11.76 13.87 -2.53
N PHE A 61 12.98 14.37 -2.74
CA PHE A 61 14.06 14.14 -1.79
C PHE A 61 13.71 14.73 -0.41
N GLY A 62 13.90 13.93 0.64
CA GLY A 62 13.50 14.24 2.02
C GLY A 62 12.11 13.70 2.41
N SER A 63 11.33 13.18 1.46
CA SER A 63 10.02 12.59 1.78
C SER A 63 10.17 11.34 2.65
N HIS A 64 9.28 11.18 3.61
CA HIS A 64 9.05 9.94 4.34
C HIS A 64 7.96 9.15 3.62
N ILE A 65 8.27 7.94 3.18
CA ILE A 65 7.34 7.10 2.42
C ILE A 65 7.11 5.76 3.11
N VAL A 66 5.95 5.17 2.87
CA VAL A 66 5.64 3.77 3.14
C VAL A 66 5.52 3.04 1.80
N LEU A 67 6.36 2.02 1.59
CA LEU A 67 6.34 1.21 0.37
C LEU A 67 5.53 -0.05 0.58
N LYS A 68 4.56 -0.29 -0.29
CA LYS A 68 3.72 -1.48 -0.34
C LYS A 68 4.18 -2.39 -1.46
N HIS A 69 4.36 -3.67 -1.14
CA HIS A 69 4.53 -4.72 -2.12
C HIS A 69 3.17 -5.02 -2.77
N ASN A 70 3.04 -4.81 -4.07
CA ASN A 70 1.73 -4.85 -4.73
C ASN A 70 1.12 -6.25 -4.77
N ALA A 71 1.94 -7.30 -4.90
CA ALA A 71 1.43 -8.67 -5.03
C ALA A 71 0.86 -9.21 -3.70
N THR A 72 1.44 -8.83 -2.56
CA THR A 72 1.04 -9.35 -1.24
C THR A 72 0.31 -8.33 -0.37
N GLY A 73 0.38 -7.05 -0.72
CA GLY A 73 -0.18 -5.95 0.07
C GLY A 73 0.62 -5.60 1.32
N GLN A 74 1.73 -6.31 1.58
CA GLN A 74 2.57 -6.10 2.77
C GLN A 74 3.50 -4.89 2.60
N LEU A 75 3.91 -4.31 3.71
CA LEU A 75 4.70 -3.07 3.73
C LEU A 75 6.17 -3.36 3.99
N LEU A 76 7.07 -2.71 3.23
CA LEU A 76 8.50 -2.81 3.44
C LEU A 76 8.89 -2.23 4.80
N SER A 77 9.60 -3.01 5.60
CA SER A 77 9.90 -2.69 6.99
C SER A 77 11.28 -3.21 7.41
N SER A 78 11.77 -2.70 8.53
CA SER A 78 13.01 -3.15 9.16
C SER A 78 12.96 -2.94 10.68
N HIS A 79 13.80 -3.66 11.41
CA HIS A 79 13.88 -3.62 12.88
C HIS A 79 15.32 -3.84 13.34
N PRO A 80 15.74 -3.43 14.56
CA PRO A 80 17.13 -3.49 15.01
C PRO A 80 17.59 -4.92 15.38
N VAL A 81 17.27 -5.89 14.53
CA VAL A 81 17.72 -7.28 14.60
C VAL A 81 18.49 -7.58 13.31
N ASN A 82 19.56 -8.35 13.44
CA ASN A 82 20.40 -8.76 12.32
C ASN A 82 20.10 -10.20 11.90
N TYR A 83 20.30 -10.51 10.63
CA TYR A 83 20.26 -11.88 10.14
C TYR A 83 21.25 -12.76 10.92
N ARG A 84 20.83 -13.99 11.22
CA ARG A 84 21.70 -14.98 11.89
C ARG A 84 22.75 -15.58 10.96
N ALA A 85 22.44 -15.60 9.66
CA ALA A 85 23.29 -16.08 8.58
C ALA A 85 23.55 -14.94 7.57
N GLY A 86 24.17 -15.25 6.44
CA GLY A 86 24.46 -14.26 5.40
C GLY A 86 25.44 -13.20 5.88
N SER A 87 25.16 -11.94 5.57
CA SER A 87 26.00 -10.79 5.89
C SER A 87 26.00 -10.43 7.38
N LYS A 88 25.03 -10.95 8.15
CA LYS A 88 24.74 -10.58 9.54
C LYS A 88 24.44 -9.08 9.71
N GLN A 89 23.98 -8.43 8.65
CA GLN A 89 23.45 -7.06 8.68
C GLN A 89 21.98 -7.06 9.12
N GLN A 90 21.41 -5.87 9.26
CA GLN A 90 20.05 -5.68 9.77
C GLN A 90 19.02 -6.28 8.80
N GLU A 91 18.03 -6.96 9.35
CA GLU A 91 16.98 -7.63 8.57
C GLU A 91 16.05 -6.62 7.89
N VAL A 92 15.63 -6.96 6.67
CA VAL A 92 14.60 -6.25 5.91
C VAL A 92 13.53 -7.27 5.51
N PHE A 93 12.28 -6.90 5.70
CA PHE A 93 11.14 -7.79 5.48
C PHE A 93 9.93 -6.99 5.00
N ALA A 94 8.91 -7.68 4.50
CA ALA A 94 7.61 -7.07 4.24
C ALA A 94 6.56 -7.66 5.19
N CYS A 95 5.81 -6.81 5.88
CA CYS A 95 4.77 -7.27 6.80
C CYS A 95 3.65 -6.26 7.00
N CYS A 96 2.63 -6.72 7.72
CA CYS A 96 1.59 -6.01 8.46
C CYS A 96 1.05 -4.69 7.90
N TRP A 97 -0.28 -4.66 7.75
CA TRP A 97 -1.08 -3.43 7.74
C TRP A 97 -1.86 -3.32 9.06
N PRO A 98 -2.06 -2.13 9.65
CA PRO A 98 -1.69 -0.79 9.18
C PRO A 98 -0.22 -0.42 9.45
N PRO A 99 0.32 0.61 8.76
CA PRO A 99 1.68 1.08 8.98
C PRO A 99 1.85 1.69 10.38
N ASP A 100 3.02 1.42 10.95
CA ASP A 100 3.57 2.10 12.13
C ASP A 100 4.89 2.79 11.78
N GLU A 101 5.62 3.31 12.79
CA GLU A 101 6.86 4.04 12.57
C GLU A 101 7.98 3.22 11.90
N GLY A 102 7.98 1.89 12.03
CA GLY A 102 8.97 0.98 11.41
C GLY A 102 8.78 0.77 9.91
N HIS A 103 7.69 1.28 9.34
CA HIS A 103 7.39 1.13 7.91
C HIS A 103 7.85 2.34 7.08
N TYR A 104 8.37 3.38 7.73
CA TYR A 104 8.74 4.62 7.08
C TYR A 104 10.19 4.63 6.58
N TRP A 105 10.37 5.07 5.34
CA TRP A 105 11.65 5.23 4.68
C TRP A 105 11.84 6.67 4.22
N ILE A 106 13.02 7.24 4.45
CA ILE A 106 13.40 8.57 3.99
C ILE A 106 14.05 8.44 2.63
N ILE A 107 13.54 9.16 1.63
CA ILE A 107 14.16 9.23 0.31
C ILE A 107 15.30 10.24 0.30
N LEU A 108 16.51 9.77 0.03
CA LEU A 108 17.72 10.56 0.02
C LEU A 108 18.39 10.54 -1.36
N PRO A 109 19.24 11.53 -1.68
CA PRO A 109 20.10 11.47 -2.85
C PRO A 109 21.00 10.23 -2.81
N ALA A 110 21.31 9.68 -3.98
CA ALA A 110 22.30 8.62 -4.14
C ALA A 110 23.61 8.95 -3.43
N PHE A 111 24.33 7.91 -2.98
CA PHE A 111 25.65 8.07 -2.40
C PHE A 111 26.58 8.80 -3.37
N GLY A 112 27.24 9.85 -2.88
CA GLY A 112 28.11 10.71 -3.70
C GLY A 112 27.38 11.84 -4.45
N GLU A 113 26.04 11.87 -4.46
CA GLU A 113 25.27 12.93 -5.09
C GLU A 113 24.81 14.01 -4.10
N LYS A 114 24.64 15.23 -4.61
CA LYS A 114 24.03 16.36 -3.89
C LYS A 114 22.80 16.82 -4.65
N ARG A 115 21.63 16.72 -4.01
CA ARG A 115 20.35 17.25 -4.52
C ARG A 115 19.72 18.10 -3.43
N LYS A 116 18.85 19.04 -3.80
CA LYS A 116 18.18 19.87 -2.80
C LYS A 116 17.03 19.07 -2.19
N VAL A 117 16.80 19.29 -0.91
CA VAL A 117 15.57 18.80 -0.26
C VAL A 117 14.37 19.40 -0.99
N ALA A 118 13.30 18.63 -1.10
CA ALA A 118 12.07 18.94 -1.85
C ALA A 118 12.19 18.90 -3.39
N ASP A 119 13.37 18.64 -3.97
CA ASP A 119 13.48 18.40 -5.42
C ASP A 119 12.61 17.18 -5.81
N VAL A 120 11.80 17.33 -6.86
CA VAL A 120 10.96 16.24 -7.41
C VAL A 120 11.84 15.18 -8.06
N ILE A 121 11.48 13.92 -7.85
CA ILE A 121 12.23 12.78 -8.38
C ILE A 121 11.64 12.37 -9.73
N SER A 122 12.43 12.50 -10.79
CA SER A 122 12.09 11.90 -12.09
C SER A 122 12.37 10.40 -12.09
N TYR A 123 11.67 9.65 -12.93
CA TYR A 123 12.06 8.25 -13.19
C TYR A 123 13.52 8.15 -13.64
N ASN A 124 14.15 7.01 -13.35
CA ASN A 124 15.58 6.77 -13.50
C ASN A 124 16.50 7.72 -12.71
N THR A 125 15.99 8.42 -11.71
CA THR A 125 16.85 9.10 -10.74
C THR A 125 17.37 8.10 -9.72
N PRO A 126 18.69 8.00 -9.50
CA PRO A 126 19.27 7.24 -8.40
C PRO A 126 18.88 7.84 -7.04
N VAL A 127 18.49 6.99 -6.10
CA VAL A 127 18.09 7.36 -4.73
C VAL A 127 18.71 6.39 -3.71
N ARG A 128 18.70 6.80 -2.43
CA ARG A 128 18.84 5.89 -1.29
C ARG A 128 17.57 5.91 -0.48
N LEU A 129 17.20 4.77 0.09
CA LEU A 129 16.09 4.66 1.04
C LEU A 129 16.68 4.42 2.42
N ARG A 130 16.43 5.32 3.37
CA ARG A 130 16.89 5.16 4.75
C ARG A 130 15.74 4.84 5.68
N HIS A 131 15.83 3.74 6.40
CA HIS A 131 14.83 3.38 7.39
C HIS A 131 14.75 4.46 8.49
N LYS A 132 13.56 5.00 8.74
CA LYS A 132 13.35 6.19 9.57
C LYS A 132 13.84 5.97 11.00
N ILE A 133 13.52 4.81 11.58
CA ILE A 133 13.80 4.52 12.99
C ILE A 133 15.25 4.10 13.21
N THR A 134 15.77 3.14 12.45
CA THR A 134 17.14 2.63 12.68
C THR A 134 18.23 3.43 11.96
N ARG A 135 17.86 4.41 11.13
CA ARG A 135 18.77 5.29 10.39
C ARG A 135 19.71 4.57 9.42
N ARG A 136 19.45 3.30 9.12
CA ARG A 136 20.23 2.49 8.18
C ARG A 136 19.65 2.55 6.77
N ASN A 137 20.51 2.43 5.77
CA ASN A 137 20.13 2.47 4.36
C ASN A 137 19.70 1.07 3.88
N LEU A 138 18.68 1.01 3.02
CA LEU A 138 18.35 -0.18 2.26
C LEU A 138 19.54 -0.53 1.37
N HIS A 139 20.04 -1.75 1.52
CA HIS A 139 21.33 -2.17 1.02
C HIS A 139 21.22 -3.57 0.40
N SER A 140 22.07 -3.87 -0.58
CA SER A 140 22.18 -5.21 -1.11
C SER A 140 23.57 -5.46 -1.71
N HIS A 141 23.97 -6.71 -1.81
CA HIS A 141 25.30 -7.10 -2.30
C HIS A 141 25.21 -8.42 -3.08
N SER A 142 25.97 -8.54 -4.16
CA SER A 142 25.88 -9.67 -5.11
C SER A 142 26.28 -11.02 -4.50
N ASP A 143 27.09 -11.01 -3.44
CA ASP A 143 27.86 -12.19 -3.04
C ASP A 143 27.24 -12.94 -1.85
N VAL A 144 26.05 -12.53 -1.41
CA VAL A 144 25.38 -13.14 -0.25
C VAL A 144 23.96 -13.53 -0.62
N ALA A 145 23.66 -14.79 -0.35
CA ALA A 145 22.38 -15.41 -0.59
C ALA A 145 21.39 -15.10 0.55
N SER A 146 20.14 -14.83 0.21
CA SER A 146 19.02 -14.66 1.13
C SER A 146 18.73 -15.98 1.87
N PRO A 147 18.30 -15.91 3.13
CA PRO A 147 18.26 -17.09 4.00
C PRO A 147 17.19 -18.13 3.64
N LYS A 148 16.14 -17.80 2.87
CA LYS A 148 15.06 -18.75 2.54
C LYS A 148 15.09 -19.20 1.10
N THR A 149 15.34 -18.28 0.18
CA THR A 149 15.25 -18.55 -1.27
C THR A 149 16.60 -18.66 -1.96
N ASN A 150 17.70 -18.33 -1.29
CA ASN A 150 19.03 -18.18 -1.89
C ASN A 150 19.08 -17.18 -3.06
N GLN A 151 18.15 -16.21 -3.09
CA GLN A 151 18.23 -15.05 -3.98
C GLN A 151 19.25 -14.04 -3.43
N GLN A 152 19.42 -12.87 -4.03
CA GLN A 152 20.37 -11.88 -3.50
C GLN A 152 19.80 -11.26 -2.20
N GLU A 153 20.60 -11.27 -1.13
CA GLU A 153 20.18 -10.75 0.19
C GLU A 153 19.97 -9.22 0.16
N VAL A 154 18.89 -8.77 0.80
CA VAL A 154 18.60 -7.34 1.05
C VAL A 154 18.62 -7.08 2.54
N THR A 155 19.29 -6.00 2.94
CA THR A 155 19.61 -5.69 4.32
C THR A 155 19.45 -4.20 4.59
N CYS A 156 19.60 -3.83 5.87
CA CYS A 156 19.86 -2.45 6.27
C CYS A 156 21.30 -2.28 6.76
N PHE A 157 22.04 -1.36 6.14
CA PHE A 157 23.47 -1.11 6.41
C PHE A 157 23.77 0.37 6.70
N GLY A 158 24.90 0.59 7.39
CA GLY A 158 25.41 1.93 7.66
C GLY A 158 24.57 2.73 8.66
N ASP A 159 24.65 4.05 8.56
CA ASP A 159 23.95 5.02 9.40
C ASP A 159 23.90 6.41 8.72
N ASP A 160 23.76 7.49 9.50
CA ASP A 160 23.78 8.86 9.00
C ASP A 160 25.11 9.30 8.37
N GLN A 161 26.22 8.64 8.73
CA GLN A 161 27.60 8.96 8.30
C GLN A 161 28.20 7.86 7.42
N ILE A 162 27.74 6.62 7.57
CA ILE A 162 28.23 5.45 6.86
C ILE A 162 27.24 5.05 5.75
N SER A 163 27.71 5.06 4.52
CA SER A 163 26.97 4.67 3.32
C SER A 163 27.96 4.34 2.21
N ASP A 164 27.53 3.58 1.21
CA ASP A 164 28.33 3.25 0.04
C ASP A 164 27.49 3.14 -1.24
N ILE A 165 28.12 2.70 -2.33
CA ILE A 165 27.46 2.56 -3.64
C ILE A 165 26.40 1.45 -3.69
N ASN A 166 26.39 0.52 -2.73
CA ASN A 166 25.42 -0.57 -2.62
C ASN A 166 24.12 -0.13 -1.92
N ASP A 167 24.05 1.14 -1.49
CA ASP A 167 22.81 1.74 -1.00
C ASP A 167 21.99 2.37 -2.14
N ASN A 168 22.52 2.40 -3.37
CA ASN A 168 21.93 3.12 -4.48
C ASN A 168 20.90 2.28 -5.25
N TRP A 169 19.69 2.83 -5.38
CA TRP A 169 18.56 2.23 -6.08
C TRP A 169 18.07 3.15 -7.19
N LEU A 170 17.74 2.57 -8.33
CA LEU A 170 17.14 3.26 -9.45
C LEU A 170 15.61 3.07 -9.40
N VAL A 171 14.87 4.17 -9.31
CA VAL A 171 13.40 4.13 -9.37
C VAL A 171 12.97 4.06 -10.82
N GLN A 172 12.27 3.01 -11.21
CA GLN A 172 11.75 2.83 -12.57
C GLN A 172 10.25 2.57 -12.51
N ARG A 173 9.50 3.03 -13.52
CA ARG A 173 8.12 2.57 -13.68
C ARG A 173 8.16 1.07 -14.00
N HIS A 174 7.27 0.28 -13.39
CA HIS A 174 7.22 -1.15 -13.70
C HIS A 174 6.95 -1.36 -15.20
N SER A 175 7.65 -2.32 -15.79
CA SER A 175 7.46 -2.76 -17.17
C SER A 175 7.67 -4.27 -17.23
N TYR A 176 6.90 -4.97 -18.05
CA TYR A 176 7.08 -6.39 -18.33
C TYR A 176 8.22 -6.67 -19.33
N THR A 177 8.91 -5.62 -19.80
CA THR A 177 9.98 -5.70 -20.79
C THR A 177 11.10 -4.72 -20.45
N ASN A 178 12.25 -4.86 -21.10
CA ASN A 178 13.36 -3.90 -20.97
C ASN A 178 13.06 -2.51 -21.55
N ASN A 179 11.87 -2.31 -22.16
CA ASN A 179 11.42 -1.00 -22.64
C ASN A 179 10.68 -0.31 -21.50
N TYR A 180 11.42 0.52 -20.75
CA TYR A 180 10.88 1.33 -19.66
C TYR A 180 10.44 2.70 -20.17
N ASP A 181 9.21 3.11 -19.82
CA ASP A 181 8.83 4.52 -19.92
C ASP A 181 9.45 5.29 -18.74
N ASN A 182 10.55 5.96 -19.05
CA ASN A 182 11.33 6.73 -18.08
C ASN A 182 10.96 8.21 -18.07
N SER A 183 9.87 8.59 -18.73
CA SER A 183 9.41 9.97 -18.78
C SER A 183 8.61 10.35 -17.52
N GLY A 184 8.65 11.64 -17.18
CA GLY A 184 7.88 12.18 -16.06
C GLY A 184 8.51 11.94 -14.69
N TYR A 185 7.66 12.00 -13.67
CA TYR A 185 8.06 12.01 -12.27
C TYR A 185 7.41 10.89 -11.49
N TRP A 186 8.12 10.43 -10.44
CA TRP A 186 7.62 9.42 -9.52
C TRP A 186 6.53 10.03 -8.63
N MET A 187 5.34 9.42 -8.65
CA MET A 187 4.20 9.85 -7.85
C MET A 187 3.73 8.77 -6.89
N VAL A 188 2.97 9.18 -5.87
CA VAL A 188 2.24 8.28 -4.97
C VAL A 188 1.32 7.36 -5.79
N ASN A 189 1.19 6.11 -5.38
CA ASN A 189 0.44 5.05 -6.07
C ASN A 189 0.97 4.62 -7.45
N ASP A 190 2.01 5.25 -8.00
CA ASP A 190 2.66 4.72 -9.20
C ASP A 190 3.25 3.33 -8.88
N VAL A 191 3.05 2.39 -9.81
CA VAL A 191 3.64 1.05 -9.72
C VAL A 191 5.06 1.10 -10.28
N ILE A 192 6.03 0.87 -9.40
CA ILE A 192 7.44 0.99 -9.67
C ILE A 192 8.18 -0.33 -9.46
N THR A 193 9.40 -0.38 -9.98
CA THR A 193 10.45 -1.30 -9.58
C THR A 193 11.60 -0.50 -8.97
N LEU A 194 12.25 -1.06 -7.96
CA LEU A 194 13.47 -0.51 -7.37
C LEU A 194 14.63 -1.38 -7.79
N ARG A 195 15.44 -0.90 -8.74
CA ARG A 195 16.58 -1.65 -9.25
C ARG A 195 17.84 -1.30 -8.49
N HIS A 196 18.45 -2.28 -7.85
CA HIS A 196 19.73 -2.10 -7.19
C HIS A 196 20.81 -1.78 -8.24
N ILE A 197 21.44 -0.61 -8.15
CA ILE A 197 22.32 -0.12 -9.23
C ILE A 197 23.55 -1.01 -9.39
N GLN A 198 24.15 -1.44 -8.28
CA GLN A 198 25.43 -2.15 -8.33
C GLN A 198 25.30 -3.57 -8.92
N THR A 199 24.18 -4.26 -8.66
CA THR A 199 23.99 -5.65 -9.14
C THR A 199 23.03 -5.76 -10.30
N GLY A 200 22.22 -4.73 -10.55
CA GLY A 200 21.21 -4.72 -11.60
C GLY A 200 19.98 -5.59 -11.32
N ALA A 201 19.92 -6.25 -10.16
CA ALA A 201 18.74 -6.99 -9.69
C ALA A 201 17.69 -6.04 -9.10
N THR A 202 16.43 -6.46 -9.03
CA THR A 202 15.33 -5.63 -8.51
C THR A 202 14.83 -6.08 -7.15
N LEU A 203 14.42 -5.12 -6.32
CA LEU A 203 13.78 -5.38 -5.04
C LEU A 203 12.52 -6.23 -5.25
N HIS A 204 12.47 -7.34 -4.55
CA HIS A 204 11.52 -8.42 -4.75
C HIS A 204 10.97 -8.89 -3.41
N SER A 205 9.71 -9.31 -3.39
CA SER A 205 9.14 -10.02 -2.23
C SER A 205 8.08 -11.03 -2.66
N HIS A 206 7.67 -11.89 -1.74
CA HIS A 206 6.81 -13.03 -2.02
C HIS A 206 6.23 -13.63 -0.73
N ASN A 207 5.32 -14.58 -0.86
CA ASN A 207 4.66 -15.24 0.28
C ASN A 207 5.55 -16.24 1.07
N ILE A 208 6.86 -16.29 0.81
CA ILE A 208 7.82 -17.05 1.63
C ILE A 208 8.31 -16.16 2.77
N THR A 209 8.23 -16.65 4.01
CA THR A 209 8.52 -15.85 5.21
C THR A 209 9.93 -16.11 5.78
N LEU A 210 10.56 -15.06 6.30
CA LEU A 210 11.78 -15.12 7.10
C LEU A 210 11.50 -15.82 8.44
N TYR A 211 10.54 -15.29 9.18
CA TYR A 211 10.02 -15.84 10.44
C TYR A 211 8.56 -15.43 10.57
N ASP A 212 7.73 -16.29 11.16
CA ASP A 212 6.31 -16.03 11.38
C ASP A 212 5.65 -15.42 10.12
N ASP A 213 5.08 -14.21 10.24
CA ASP A 213 4.40 -13.49 9.17
C ASP A 213 5.27 -12.45 8.43
N LEU A 214 6.59 -12.45 8.68
CA LEU A 214 7.53 -11.53 8.03
C LEU A 214 7.95 -12.10 6.68
N GLN A 215 7.46 -11.52 5.57
CA GLN A 215 7.84 -11.95 4.23
C GLN A 215 9.30 -11.62 3.96
N GLU A 216 10.00 -12.54 3.31
CA GLU A 216 11.36 -12.31 2.86
C GLU A 216 11.36 -11.26 1.74
N VAL A 217 12.33 -10.35 1.83
CA VAL A 217 12.61 -9.33 0.83
C VAL A 217 14.01 -9.59 0.30
N THR A 218 14.14 -9.59 -1.02
CA THR A 218 15.35 -9.98 -1.74
C THR A 218 15.60 -9.05 -2.92
N CYS A 219 16.72 -9.27 -3.60
CA CYS A 219 16.97 -8.76 -4.94
C CYS A 219 16.90 -9.94 -5.92
N PHE A 220 16.08 -9.83 -6.96
CA PHE A 220 15.92 -10.91 -7.94
C PHE A 220 15.54 -10.38 -9.32
N GLY A 221 16.10 -11.01 -10.37
CA GLY A 221 15.67 -10.79 -11.74
C GLY A 221 15.83 -9.37 -12.29
N PRO A 222 15.30 -9.11 -13.50
CA PRO A 222 15.39 -7.82 -14.16
C PRO A 222 14.25 -6.83 -13.83
N GLY A 223 13.26 -7.21 -13.02
CA GLY A 223 12.15 -6.33 -12.64
C GLY A 223 10.88 -6.46 -13.48
N HIS A 224 10.64 -7.60 -14.12
CA HIS A 224 9.51 -7.79 -15.03
C HIS A 224 8.37 -8.62 -14.43
N GLU A 225 8.52 -9.08 -13.19
CA GLU A 225 7.55 -9.96 -12.56
C GLU A 225 6.60 -9.17 -11.66
N ASP A 226 5.49 -9.79 -11.27
CA ASP A 226 4.51 -9.15 -10.39
C ASP A 226 5.07 -8.96 -8.96
N ASN A 227 6.00 -9.81 -8.55
CA ASN A 227 6.71 -9.73 -7.26
C ASN A 227 7.77 -8.61 -7.18
N ASP A 228 8.04 -7.94 -8.30
CA ASP A 228 8.95 -6.80 -8.36
C ASP A 228 8.21 -5.46 -8.20
N LYS A 229 6.87 -5.50 -8.09
CA LYS A 229 6.01 -4.33 -8.08
C LYS A 229 5.88 -3.75 -6.68
N TRP A 230 6.25 -2.48 -6.56
CA TRP A 230 6.08 -1.68 -5.36
C TRP A 230 5.30 -0.41 -5.67
N SER A 231 4.63 0.14 -4.66
CA SER A 231 3.94 1.43 -4.75
C SER A 231 4.08 2.19 -3.45
N VAL A 232 4.17 3.52 -3.53
CA VAL A 232 4.12 4.38 -2.34
C VAL A 232 2.67 4.49 -1.92
N GLU A 233 2.35 3.97 -0.73
CA GLU A 233 1.02 4.02 -0.14
C GLU A 233 0.79 5.31 0.64
N ILE A 234 1.80 5.74 1.40
CA ILE A 234 1.77 6.95 2.21
C ILE A 234 3.02 7.77 1.91
N VAL A 235 2.85 9.09 1.80
CA VAL A 235 3.95 10.05 1.76
C VAL A 235 3.69 11.17 2.75
N ASP A 236 4.68 11.43 3.59
CA ASP A 236 4.73 12.57 4.50
C ASP A 236 5.97 13.41 4.17
N PHE A 237 5.82 14.73 4.15
CA PHE A 237 6.95 15.64 4.04
C PHE A 237 7.12 16.36 5.39
N PRO A 238 8.30 16.26 6.05
CA PRO A 238 8.53 16.89 7.35
C PRO A 238 8.64 18.42 7.25
#